data_AF-A0A8J5LVT3-F1
#
_entry.id   AF-A0A8J5LVT3-F1
#
_cell.length_a   1.000
_cell.length_b   1.000
_cell.length_c   1.000
_cell.angle_alpha   90.00
_cell.angle_beta   90.00
_cell.angle_gamma   90.00
#
_symmetry.space_group_name_H-M   'P 1'
#
loop_
_entity.id
_entity.type
_entity.pdbx_description
1 polymer ?
#
loop_
_entity_poly.entity_id
_entity_poly.type
_entity_poly.pdbx_seq_one_letter_code
_entity_poly.pdbx_strand_id
1 'polypeptide(L)'
;MEARGKLVYGLYRAATRMASPLMYALVQWRRLRGLEHPSRWPERFGHPSSPRPPGPLLWFHAVSLGEGLMAIPVIKHCVRQHPDFHVLMTTTTISAFEVIKDQLPDGVIYQLSPLDSPTIVDKILGYWKPIAVFLMESELWPNLVISAANEGIPVTILNARMSCKSFKRWSRLFALPLISLMLSKISLVVPLSTLQAVRFQLLNASPNVIHFAGDLKYAVGDFNVLGKDAMKINDLQLQLTNRPVWIAASIHEGEEKVMLWVHKELIMSYPDLVMILVTRHPQHGQRLALALNKQGLNVSLRSRRDKISSSTSVYVVDTLGFSTGIFSVSDGVLKSELRTLYRFTKIAVIGGSFLPGLAGHNVSEAAAAGCAVLTGPHVGHFSHMLAKMSLAASSSVLQGIARNCNYFGDLVLALSFNLPCGVSSAMPYFYPTFLLILLIWRKRQDEARCLQKYKAKMLKPRSHHKYKGKVSLIVSTYTTSPSNKQPDAF
;
A
#
# COMPACT_ATOMS: atom_id res chain seq x y z
N MET A 1 3.56 -6.83 38.37
CA MET A 1 2.76 -6.68 37.12
C MET A 1 2.10 -7.97 36.69
N GLU A 2 2.83 -9.10 36.68
CA GLU A 2 2.31 -10.39 36.20
C GLU A 2 1.06 -10.89 36.94
N ALA A 3 1.03 -10.86 38.27
CA ALA A 3 -0.15 -11.31 39.05
C ALA A 3 -1.42 -10.50 38.71
N ARG A 4 -1.29 -9.18 38.56
CA ARG A 4 -2.39 -8.31 38.10
C ARG A 4 -2.80 -8.64 36.66
N GLY A 5 -1.83 -8.94 35.79
CA GLY A 5 -2.09 -9.40 34.43
C GLY A 5 -2.89 -10.71 34.39
N LYS A 6 -2.52 -11.69 35.23
CA LYS A 6 -3.23 -12.97 35.35
C LYS A 6 -4.66 -12.78 35.86
N LEU A 7 -4.86 -11.89 36.83
CA LEU A 7 -6.19 -11.52 37.32
C LEU A 7 -7.06 -10.92 36.20
N VAL A 8 -6.56 -9.90 35.50
CA VAL A 8 -7.30 -9.24 34.40
C VAL A 8 -7.56 -10.22 33.26
N TYR A 9 -6.60 -11.09 32.95
CA TYR A 9 -6.79 -12.17 31.98
C TYR A 9 -7.86 -13.16 32.42
N GLY A 10 -7.89 -13.57 33.70
CA GLY A 10 -8.93 -14.43 34.25
C GLY A 10 -10.33 -13.82 34.10
N LEU A 11 -10.47 -12.52 34.38
CA LEU A 11 -11.72 -11.78 34.15
C LEU A 11 -12.10 -11.75 32.67
N TYR A 12 -11.14 -11.47 31.79
CA TYR A 12 -11.36 -11.49 30.34
C TYR A 12 -11.80 -12.88 29.84
N ARG A 13 -11.13 -13.94 30.30
CA ARG A 13 -11.42 -15.34 29.95
C ARG A 13 -12.82 -15.75 30.45
N ALA A 14 -13.20 -15.33 31.66
CA ALA A 14 -14.55 -15.55 32.19
C ALA A 14 -15.62 -14.78 31.39
N ALA A 15 -15.39 -13.49 31.13
CA ALA A 15 -16.33 -12.64 30.38
C ALA A 15 -16.55 -13.15 28.94
N THR A 16 -15.49 -13.52 28.23
CA THR A 16 -15.57 -14.06 26.87
C THR A 16 -16.24 -15.44 26.82
N ARG A 17 -16.02 -16.28 27.84
CA ARG A 17 -16.75 -17.54 28.00
C ARG A 17 -18.25 -17.32 28.22
N MET A 18 -18.61 -16.41 29.12
CA MET A 18 -20.02 -16.06 29.39
C MET A 18 -20.70 -15.41 28.19
N ALA A 19 -19.96 -14.63 27.39
CA ALA A 19 -20.47 -14.01 26.17
C ALA A 19 -20.64 -15.00 25.00
N SER A 20 -20.15 -16.24 25.10
CA SER A 20 -20.15 -17.21 23.99
C SER A 20 -21.54 -17.47 23.38
N PRO A 21 -22.63 -17.66 24.14
CA PRO A 21 -23.96 -17.83 23.57
C PRO A 21 -24.45 -16.58 22.82
N LEU A 22 -24.16 -15.39 23.35
CA LEU A 22 -24.49 -14.12 22.70
C LEU A 22 -23.70 -13.93 21.39
N MET A 23 -22.41 -14.26 21.41
CA MET A 23 -21.57 -14.25 20.20
C MET A 23 -22.10 -15.22 19.14
N TYR A 24 -22.57 -16.40 19.55
CA TYR A 24 -23.23 -17.35 18.66
C TYR A 24 -24.48 -16.75 18.01
N ALA A 25 -25.37 -16.17 18.81
CA ALA A 25 -26.56 -15.48 18.31
C ALA A 25 -26.22 -14.32 17.36
N LEU A 26 -25.19 -13.52 17.67
CA LEU A 26 -24.72 -12.42 16.83
C LEU A 26 -24.19 -12.91 15.47
N VAL A 27 -23.40 -13.98 15.44
CA VAL A 27 -22.91 -14.54 14.16
C VAL A 27 -24.06 -15.12 13.35
N GLN A 28 -25.03 -15.80 13.97
CA GLN A 28 -26.23 -16.29 13.26
C GLN A 28 -27.05 -15.13 12.69
N TRP A 29 -27.26 -14.07 13.46
CA TRP A 29 -27.97 -12.88 12.97
C TRP A 29 -27.22 -12.20 11.82
N ARG A 30 -25.89 -12.11 11.90
CA ARG A 30 -25.05 -11.59 10.80
C ARG A 30 -25.14 -12.49 9.56
N ARG A 31 -25.18 -13.82 9.74
CA ARG A 31 -25.41 -14.79 8.66
C ARG A 31 -26.75 -14.58 7.97
N LEU A 32 -27.84 -14.41 8.73
CA LEU A 32 -29.17 -14.13 8.18
C LEU A 32 -29.22 -12.81 7.39
N ARG A 33 -28.33 -11.86 7.70
CA ARG A 33 -28.17 -10.59 6.96
C ARG A 33 -27.19 -10.67 5.78
N GLY A 34 -26.65 -11.85 5.46
CA GLY A 34 -25.64 -12.00 4.41
C GLY A 34 -24.28 -11.38 4.73
N LEU A 35 -24.02 -11.08 6.01
CA LEU A 35 -22.75 -10.52 6.49
C LEU A 35 -21.76 -11.59 7.00
N GLU A 36 -22.15 -12.87 6.94
CA GLU A 36 -21.28 -14.03 7.19
C GLU A 36 -21.33 -15.05 6.04
N HIS A 37 -20.28 -15.85 5.90
CA HIS A 37 -20.22 -16.86 4.85
C HIS A 37 -21.30 -17.93 5.08
N PRO A 38 -22.10 -18.31 4.06
CA PRO A 38 -23.29 -19.16 4.24
C PRO A 38 -22.99 -20.54 4.81
N SER A 39 -21.90 -21.19 4.36
CA SER A 39 -21.49 -22.53 4.80
C SER A 39 -20.33 -22.55 5.83
N ARG A 40 -19.38 -21.61 5.73
CA ARG A 40 -18.14 -21.62 6.54
C ARG A 40 -18.19 -20.84 7.86
N TRP A 41 -19.33 -20.25 8.21
CA TRP A 41 -19.51 -19.59 9.51
C TRP A 41 -19.15 -20.45 10.74
N PRO A 42 -19.27 -21.81 10.74
CA PRO A 42 -18.86 -22.62 11.90
C PRO A 42 -17.36 -22.55 12.22
N GLU A 43 -16.51 -22.15 11.26
CA GLU A 43 -15.07 -21.98 11.48
C GLU A 43 -14.78 -20.95 12.58
N ARG A 44 -15.63 -19.94 12.71
CA ARG A 44 -15.54 -18.94 13.79
C ARG A 44 -15.65 -19.53 15.19
N PHE A 45 -16.28 -20.70 15.30
CA PHE A 45 -16.50 -21.44 16.53
C PHE A 45 -15.54 -22.64 16.66
N GLY A 46 -14.46 -22.66 15.88
CA GLY A 46 -13.46 -23.72 15.92
C GLY A 46 -13.98 -25.03 15.34
N HIS A 47 -14.82 -24.95 14.30
CA HIS A 47 -15.17 -26.10 13.46
C HIS A 47 -14.45 -25.96 12.11
N PRO A 48 -13.28 -26.59 11.94
CA PRO A 48 -12.53 -26.54 10.69
C PRO A 48 -13.34 -27.06 9.50
N SER A 49 -13.27 -26.39 8.34
CA SER A 49 -13.86 -26.91 7.09
C SER A 49 -12.91 -27.80 6.28
N SER A 50 -11.70 -28.07 6.78
CA SER A 50 -10.70 -28.88 6.09
C SER A 50 -9.98 -29.78 7.08
N PRO A 51 -9.63 -31.01 6.69
CA PRO A 51 -8.87 -31.91 7.55
C PRO A 51 -7.48 -31.33 7.82
N ARG A 52 -6.97 -31.57 9.03
CA ARG A 52 -5.57 -31.27 9.36
C ARG A 52 -4.65 -32.20 8.58
N PRO A 53 -3.72 -31.67 7.76
CA PRO A 53 -2.70 -32.50 7.13
C PRO A 53 -1.66 -32.97 8.17
N PRO A 54 -1.02 -34.12 7.94
CA PRO A 54 0.06 -34.59 8.79
C PRO A 54 1.30 -33.68 8.63
N GLY A 55 2.07 -33.49 9.70
CA GLY A 55 3.32 -32.72 9.66
C GLY A 55 3.25 -31.34 10.32
N PRO A 56 4.33 -30.54 10.21
CA PRO A 56 4.44 -29.22 10.81
C PRO A 56 3.47 -28.22 10.16
N LEU A 57 2.85 -27.37 10.97
CA LEU A 57 1.88 -26.38 10.51
C LEU A 57 2.18 -24.98 11.08
N LEU A 58 2.30 -24.00 10.20
CA LEU A 58 2.42 -22.58 10.53
C LEU A 58 1.05 -21.92 10.48
N TRP A 59 0.69 -21.14 11.49
CA TRP A 59 -0.58 -20.38 11.48
C TRP A 59 -0.35 -18.89 11.30
N PHE A 60 -0.80 -18.32 10.17
CA PHE A 60 -0.84 -16.88 9.93
C PHE A 60 -2.24 -16.33 10.22
N HIS A 61 -2.32 -15.40 11.16
CA HIS A 61 -3.56 -14.76 11.60
C HIS A 61 -3.60 -13.30 11.15
N ALA A 62 -4.50 -13.00 10.21
CA ALA A 62 -4.64 -11.69 9.59
C ALA A 62 -6.11 -11.25 9.61
N VAL A 63 -6.49 -10.30 10.47
CA VAL A 63 -7.89 -9.93 10.67
C VAL A 63 -8.46 -9.14 9.48
N SER A 64 -7.61 -8.38 8.77
CA SER A 64 -8.03 -7.54 7.64
C SER A 64 -7.52 -8.03 6.27
N LEU A 65 -8.16 -7.56 5.20
CA LEU A 65 -7.69 -7.79 3.82
C LEU A 65 -6.26 -7.28 3.62
N GLY A 66 -5.94 -6.11 4.18
CA GLY A 66 -4.60 -5.52 4.09
C GLY A 66 -3.53 -6.39 4.75
N GLU A 67 -3.80 -6.86 5.97
CA GLU A 67 -2.93 -7.81 6.68
C GLU A 67 -2.75 -9.12 5.94
N GLY A 68 -3.84 -9.67 5.39
CA GLY A 68 -3.75 -10.94 4.67
C GLY A 68 -2.89 -10.82 3.42
N LEU A 69 -3.05 -9.73 2.66
CA LEU A 69 -2.19 -9.43 1.51
C LEU A 69 -0.72 -9.25 1.88
N MET A 70 -0.42 -8.72 3.06
CA MET A 70 0.96 -8.59 3.56
C MET A 70 1.55 -9.93 4.02
N ALA A 71 0.72 -10.89 4.44
CA ALA A 71 1.16 -12.22 4.84
C ALA A 71 1.53 -13.10 3.63
N ILE A 72 0.88 -12.93 2.47
CA ILE A 72 1.07 -13.79 1.29
C ILE A 72 2.53 -13.90 0.83
N PRO A 73 3.32 -12.81 0.69
CA PRO A 73 4.73 -12.93 0.30
C PRO A 73 5.56 -13.75 1.30
N VAL A 74 5.27 -13.62 2.59
CA VAL A 74 5.93 -14.40 3.66
C VAL A 74 5.55 -15.86 3.55
N ILE A 75 4.25 -16.16 3.40
CA ILE A 75 3.74 -17.52 3.20
C ILE A 75 4.38 -18.17 1.97
N LYS A 76 4.44 -17.46 0.84
CA LYS A 76 5.11 -17.92 -0.39
C LYS A 76 6.59 -18.22 -0.18
N HIS A 77 7.27 -17.42 0.63
CA HIS A 77 8.67 -17.68 0.96
C HIS A 77 8.80 -18.91 1.86
N CYS A 78 7.97 -19.05 2.90
CA CYS A 78 7.98 -20.21 3.79
C CYS A 78 7.72 -21.52 3.05
N VAL A 79 6.68 -21.58 2.21
CA VAL A 79 6.33 -22.80 1.44
C VAL A 79 7.44 -23.16 0.44
N ARG A 80 8.16 -22.17 -0.11
CA ARG A 80 9.30 -22.43 -1.00
C ARG A 80 10.52 -22.97 -0.26
N GLN A 81 10.81 -22.45 0.94
CA GLN A 81 11.97 -22.86 1.73
C GLN A 81 11.73 -24.19 2.47
N HIS A 82 10.48 -24.43 2.87
CA HIS A 82 10.05 -25.62 3.59
C HIS A 82 8.80 -26.22 2.92
N PRO A 83 8.96 -26.98 1.82
CA PRO A 83 7.84 -27.60 1.11
C PRO A 83 7.07 -28.63 1.93
N ASP A 84 7.69 -29.14 3.01
CA ASP A 84 7.13 -30.06 3.99
C ASP A 84 6.22 -29.38 5.02
N PHE A 85 6.21 -28.04 5.07
CA PHE A 85 5.40 -27.28 6.03
C PHE A 85 4.02 -26.97 5.44
N HIS A 86 3.00 -27.20 6.26
CA HIS A 86 1.66 -26.75 5.95
C HIS A 86 1.41 -25.35 6.50
N VAL A 87 0.56 -24.58 5.83
CA VAL A 87 0.20 -23.23 6.27
C VAL A 87 -1.31 -23.16 6.46
N LEU A 88 -1.72 -22.73 7.66
CA LEU A 88 -3.07 -22.25 7.95
C LEU A 88 -3.05 -20.73 7.90
N MET A 89 -3.91 -20.14 7.08
CA MET A 89 -4.19 -18.72 7.10
C MET A 89 -5.62 -18.47 7.57
N THR A 90 -5.81 -17.49 8.44
CA THR A 90 -7.14 -17.08 8.90
C THR A 90 -7.40 -15.61 8.70
N THR A 91 -8.61 -15.27 8.22
CA THR A 91 -9.07 -13.87 8.13
C THR A 91 -10.48 -13.64 8.61
N THR A 92 -10.79 -12.41 9.03
CA THR A 92 -12.08 -12.13 9.69
C THR A 92 -13.19 -11.75 8.72
N THR A 93 -12.95 -10.97 7.67
CA THR A 93 -14.05 -10.48 6.80
C THR A 93 -14.27 -11.37 5.58
N ILE A 94 -15.53 -11.53 5.15
CA ILE A 94 -15.86 -12.23 3.89
C ILE A 94 -15.17 -11.56 2.71
N SER A 95 -15.15 -10.23 2.69
CA SER A 95 -14.48 -9.49 1.62
C SER A 95 -12.99 -9.80 1.54
N ALA A 96 -12.33 -10.04 2.67
CA ALA A 96 -10.94 -10.50 2.68
C ALA A 96 -10.86 -11.94 2.16
N PHE A 97 -11.75 -12.80 2.66
CA PHE A 97 -11.87 -14.20 2.26
C PHE A 97 -11.99 -14.40 0.75
N GLU A 98 -12.93 -13.71 0.10
CA GLU A 98 -13.15 -13.85 -1.33
C GLU A 98 -11.97 -13.36 -2.18
N VAL A 99 -11.20 -12.38 -1.70
CA VAL A 99 -10.08 -11.80 -2.46
C VAL A 99 -8.78 -12.59 -2.27
N ILE A 100 -8.54 -13.11 -1.06
CA ILE A 100 -7.29 -13.76 -0.70
C ILE A 100 -7.26 -15.22 -1.16
N LYS A 101 -8.41 -15.91 -1.18
CA LYS A 101 -8.47 -17.33 -1.56
C LYS A 101 -7.82 -17.61 -2.92
N ASP A 102 -7.94 -16.68 -3.87
CA ASP A 102 -7.42 -16.80 -5.24
C ASP A 102 -5.95 -16.35 -5.38
N GLN A 103 -5.32 -15.84 -4.31
CA GLN A 103 -3.94 -15.35 -4.30
C GLN A 103 -2.97 -16.22 -3.50
N LEU A 104 -3.52 -17.15 -2.72
CA LEU A 104 -2.73 -18.06 -1.91
C LEU A 104 -2.08 -19.15 -2.77
N PRO A 105 -0.87 -19.60 -2.40
CA PRO A 105 -0.27 -20.79 -3.01
C PRO A 105 -1.15 -22.03 -2.84
N ASP A 106 -1.01 -22.97 -3.78
CA ASP A 106 -1.63 -24.28 -3.66
C ASP A 106 -1.19 -24.97 -2.36
N GLY A 107 -2.14 -25.64 -1.70
CA GLY A 107 -1.90 -26.35 -0.45
C GLY A 107 -1.99 -25.49 0.82
N VAL A 108 -2.14 -24.16 0.72
CA VAL A 108 -2.42 -23.32 1.89
C VAL A 108 -3.88 -23.49 2.32
N ILE A 109 -4.07 -23.85 3.59
CA ILE A 109 -5.38 -23.99 4.20
C ILE A 109 -5.87 -22.61 4.58
N TYR A 110 -7.03 -22.21 4.08
CA TYR A 110 -7.57 -20.87 4.32
C TYR A 110 -8.93 -20.93 4.97
N GLN A 111 -9.10 -20.29 6.14
CA GLN A 111 -10.33 -20.33 6.95
C GLN A 111 -10.74 -18.94 7.48
N LEU A 112 -11.98 -18.83 7.93
CA LEU A 112 -12.41 -17.68 8.72
C LEU A 112 -11.77 -17.71 10.10
N SER A 113 -11.37 -16.53 10.58
CA SER A 113 -10.80 -16.37 11.91
C SER A 113 -11.76 -16.83 12.99
N PRO A 114 -11.26 -17.56 14.01
CA PRO A 114 -12.03 -17.78 15.22
C PRO A 114 -12.40 -16.50 15.94
N LEU A 115 -13.36 -16.64 16.85
CA LEU A 115 -13.63 -15.66 17.90
C LEU A 115 -12.69 -15.88 19.09
N ASP A 116 -12.31 -14.80 19.80
CA ASP A 116 -11.43 -14.87 20.97
C ASP A 116 -12.17 -15.36 22.22
N SER A 117 -12.66 -16.60 22.19
CA SER A 117 -13.24 -17.29 23.33
C SER A 117 -12.32 -18.41 23.76
N PRO A 118 -12.15 -18.67 25.07
CA PRO A 118 -11.28 -19.75 25.53
C PRO A 118 -11.65 -21.10 24.91
N THR A 119 -12.93 -21.46 24.89
CA THR A 119 -13.36 -22.76 24.36
C THR A 119 -13.08 -22.92 22.86
N ILE A 120 -13.18 -21.83 22.10
CA ILE A 120 -12.97 -21.82 20.65
C ILE A 120 -11.48 -21.88 20.33
N VAL A 121 -10.69 -21.05 21.03
CA VAL A 121 -9.23 -20.98 20.87
C VAL A 121 -8.59 -22.31 21.27
N ASP A 122 -8.94 -22.84 22.44
CA ASP A 122 -8.41 -24.13 22.92
C ASP A 122 -8.73 -25.26 21.92
N LYS A 123 -9.92 -25.25 21.32
CA LYS A 123 -10.32 -26.23 20.31
C LYS A 123 -9.52 -26.12 19.01
N ILE A 124 -9.25 -24.90 18.56
CA ILE A 124 -8.47 -24.65 17.34
C ILE A 124 -7.01 -25.00 17.53
N LEU A 125 -6.41 -24.60 18.65
CA LEU A 125 -5.02 -24.95 18.97
C LEU A 125 -4.90 -26.46 19.14
N GLY A 126 -5.83 -27.11 19.85
CA GLY A 126 -5.85 -28.55 20.03
C GLY A 126 -6.07 -29.35 18.74
N TYR A 127 -6.85 -28.82 17.78
CA TYR A 127 -7.07 -29.46 16.48
C TYR A 127 -5.89 -29.22 15.53
N TRP A 128 -5.52 -27.96 15.33
CA TRP A 128 -4.52 -27.54 14.34
C TRP A 128 -3.07 -27.60 14.83
N LYS A 129 -2.82 -27.78 16.13
CA LYS A 129 -1.48 -27.95 16.74
C LYS A 129 -0.35 -27.25 15.96
N PRO A 130 -0.43 -25.92 15.77
CA PRO A 130 0.57 -25.21 14.98
C PRO A 130 1.91 -25.22 15.71
N ILE A 131 3.00 -25.29 14.96
CA ILE A 131 4.35 -25.18 15.53
C ILE A 131 4.75 -23.73 15.77
N ALA A 132 4.04 -22.76 15.18
CA ALA A 132 4.19 -21.33 15.41
C ALA A 132 2.93 -20.56 14.96
N VAL A 133 2.65 -19.44 15.64
CA VAL A 133 1.58 -18.50 15.28
C VAL A 133 2.16 -17.14 14.92
N PHE A 134 1.76 -16.61 13.77
CA PHE A 134 2.17 -15.31 13.24
C PHE A 134 0.96 -14.36 13.23
N LEU A 135 0.97 -13.40 14.15
CA LEU A 135 -0.03 -12.33 14.22
C LEU A 135 0.39 -11.19 13.30
N MET A 136 -0.51 -10.73 12.43
CA MET A 136 -0.23 -9.58 11.56
C MET A 136 -0.59 -8.25 12.24
N GLU A 137 0.28 -7.25 12.08
CA GLU A 137 0.16 -5.89 12.65
C GLU A 137 -0.04 -5.84 14.19
N SER A 138 -1.27 -5.68 14.70
CA SER A 138 -1.52 -5.50 16.14
C SER A 138 -2.70 -6.31 16.66
N GLU A 139 -2.94 -7.47 16.04
CA GLU A 139 -4.01 -8.40 16.41
C GLU A 139 -3.63 -9.20 17.67
N LEU A 140 -3.56 -8.48 18.78
CA LEU A 140 -3.26 -8.99 20.12
C LEU A 140 -4.54 -9.50 20.78
N TRP A 141 -4.79 -10.80 20.62
CA TRP A 141 -5.98 -11.49 21.13
C TRP A 141 -5.63 -12.24 22.43
N PRO A 142 -6.12 -11.81 23.61
CA PRO A 142 -5.66 -12.35 24.89
C PRO A 142 -5.83 -13.86 25.04
N ASN A 143 -6.96 -14.45 24.60
CA ASN A 143 -7.13 -15.90 24.72
C ASN A 143 -6.18 -16.63 23.78
N LEU A 144 -6.08 -16.18 22.52
CA LEU A 144 -5.14 -16.76 21.54
C LEU A 144 -3.68 -16.72 22.03
N VAL A 145 -3.16 -15.54 22.40
CA VAL A 145 -1.75 -15.36 22.78
C VAL A 145 -1.39 -16.22 24.00
N ILE A 146 -2.21 -16.13 25.06
CA ILE A 146 -1.89 -16.80 26.32
C ILE A 146 -2.13 -18.32 26.21
N SER A 147 -3.16 -18.77 25.50
CA SER A 147 -3.43 -20.21 25.34
C SER A 147 -2.39 -20.88 24.44
N ALA A 148 -1.97 -20.23 23.34
CA ALA A 148 -0.89 -20.73 22.49
C ALA A 148 0.43 -20.85 23.28
N ALA A 149 0.78 -19.83 24.07
CA ALA A 149 1.98 -19.87 24.89
C ALA A 149 1.92 -20.93 26.00
N ASN A 150 0.73 -21.21 26.57
CA ASN A 150 0.56 -22.29 27.55
C ASN A 150 0.71 -23.68 26.93
N GLU A 151 0.40 -23.84 25.64
CA GLU A 151 0.66 -25.07 24.87
C GLU A 151 2.10 -25.16 24.35
N GLY A 152 2.97 -24.20 24.70
CA GLY A 152 4.36 -24.16 24.24
C GLY A 152 4.53 -23.71 22.79
N ILE A 153 3.48 -23.15 22.17
CA ILE A 153 3.49 -22.69 20.78
C ILE A 153 4.05 -21.26 20.75
N PRO A 154 5.16 -21.00 20.04
CA PRO A 154 5.71 -19.66 19.91
C PRO A 154 4.75 -18.74 19.14
N VAL A 155 4.49 -17.57 19.71
CA VAL A 155 3.65 -16.54 19.11
C VAL A 155 4.50 -15.35 18.70
N THR A 156 4.31 -14.88 17.47
CA THR A 156 5.09 -13.78 16.88
C THR A 156 4.17 -12.69 16.35
N ILE A 157 4.69 -11.47 16.24
CA ILE A 157 3.97 -10.33 15.66
C ILE A 157 4.77 -9.80 14.48
N LEU A 158 4.22 -9.93 13.28
CA LEU A 158 4.84 -9.46 12.04
C LEU A 158 4.29 -8.09 11.63
N ASN A 159 5.17 -7.25 11.08
CA ASN A 159 4.87 -5.86 10.70
C ASN A 159 4.17 -5.06 11.82
N ALA A 160 4.66 -5.23 13.04
CA ALA A 160 4.01 -4.79 14.26
C ALA A 160 3.78 -3.27 14.26
N ARG A 161 2.50 -2.89 14.42
CA ARG A 161 2.07 -1.49 14.33
C ARG A 161 0.99 -1.20 15.34
N MET A 162 1.26 -0.29 16.27
CA MET A 162 0.28 0.19 17.23
C MET A 162 -0.12 1.63 16.94
N SER A 163 -1.42 1.87 16.74
CA SER A 163 -1.95 3.22 16.59
C SER A 163 -1.81 4.03 17.88
N CYS A 164 -1.76 5.38 17.81
CA CYS A 164 -1.72 6.22 19.02
C CYS A 164 -2.94 5.97 19.92
N LYS A 165 -4.11 5.70 19.34
CA LYS A 165 -5.34 5.40 20.08
C LYS A 165 -5.22 4.06 20.82
N SER A 166 -4.72 3.03 20.14
CA SER A 166 -4.51 1.70 20.73
C SER A 166 -3.47 1.75 21.83
N PHE A 167 -2.34 2.43 21.60
CA PHE A 167 -1.31 2.64 22.61
C PHE A 167 -1.87 3.31 23.86
N LYS A 168 -2.57 4.45 23.71
CA LYS A 168 -3.21 5.13 24.85
C LYS A 168 -4.20 4.26 25.61
N ARG A 169 -4.95 3.36 24.93
CA ARG A 169 -5.87 2.43 25.59
C ARG A 169 -5.10 1.37 26.38
N TRP A 170 -4.07 0.78 25.77
CA TRP A 170 -3.23 -0.23 26.40
C TRP A 170 -2.37 0.31 27.54
N SER A 171 -1.96 1.58 27.49
CA SER A 171 -1.23 2.24 28.57
C SER A 171 -2.10 2.61 29.79
N ARG A 172 -3.42 2.37 29.76
CA ARG A 172 -4.28 2.63 30.93
C ARG A 172 -4.00 1.65 32.05
N LEU A 173 -4.18 2.09 33.30
CA LEU A 173 -3.89 1.32 34.52
C LEU A 173 -4.50 -0.09 34.52
N PHE A 174 -5.72 -0.26 33.99
CA PHE A 174 -6.42 -1.55 33.97
C PHE A 174 -6.01 -2.44 32.78
N ALA A 175 -5.55 -1.86 31.67
CA ALA A 175 -5.19 -2.58 30.45
C ALA A 175 -3.70 -2.94 30.39
N LEU A 176 -2.84 -2.10 30.99
CA LEU A 176 -1.39 -2.25 31.00
C LEU A 176 -0.92 -3.60 31.58
N PRO A 177 -1.49 -4.12 32.69
CA PRO A 177 -1.10 -5.44 33.20
C PRO A 177 -1.41 -6.57 32.24
N LEU A 178 -2.52 -6.50 31.49
CA LEU A 178 -2.92 -7.52 30.53
C LEU A 178 -2.00 -7.54 29.32
N ILE A 179 -1.77 -6.38 28.69
CA ILE A 179 -0.86 -6.31 27.53
C ILE A 179 0.57 -6.66 27.90
N SER A 180 1.04 -6.26 29.09
CA SER A 180 2.37 -6.63 29.59
C SER A 180 2.48 -8.15 29.78
N LEU A 181 1.43 -8.82 30.26
CA LEU A 181 1.39 -10.28 30.34
C LEU A 181 1.38 -10.92 28.94
N MET A 182 0.61 -10.39 27.99
CA MET A 182 0.58 -10.93 26.63
C MET A 182 1.94 -10.77 25.94
N LEU A 183 2.55 -9.60 26.03
CA LEU A 183 3.85 -9.31 25.42
C LEU A 183 4.99 -10.14 26.04
N SER A 184 4.89 -10.53 27.32
CA SER A 184 5.87 -11.44 27.92
C SER A 184 5.77 -12.88 27.40
N LYS A 185 4.70 -13.21 26.65
CA LYS A 185 4.49 -14.50 25.98
C LYS A 185 4.80 -14.45 24.47
N ILE A 186 5.15 -13.29 23.94
CA ILE A 186 5.53 -13.14 22.54
C ILE A 186 7.01 -13.49 22.37
N SER A 187 7.30 -14.38 21.44
CA SER A 187 8.66 -14.84 21.12
C SER A 187 9.41 -13.91 20.18
N LEU A 188 8.68 -13.18 19.32
CA LEU A 188 9.25 -12.27 18.32
C LEU A 188 8.27 -11.13 17.99
N VAL A 189 8.76 -9.90 17.97
CA VAL A 189 8.06 -8.70 17.51
C VAL A 189 8.89 -8.07 16.39
N VAL A 190 8.30 -7.95 15.20
CA VAL A 190 8.93 -7.29 14.05
C VAL A 190 8.28 -5.94 13.80
N PRO A 191 8.74 -4.85 14.43
CA PRO A 191 8.10 -3.54 14.34
C PRO A 191 8.33 -2.86 13.00
N LEU A 192 7.31 -2.11 12.56
CA LEU A 192 7.36 -1.29 11.34
C LEU A 192 8.43 -0.18 11.39
N SER A 193 8.71 0.36 12.57
CA SER A 193 9.65 1.46 12.78
C SER A 193 10.13 1.54 14.22
N THR A 194 11.19 2.32 14.47
CA THR A 194 11.70 2.60 15.81
C THR A 194 10.61 3.15 16.74
N LEU A 195 9.72 4.01 16.23
CA LEU A 195 8.58 4.52 17.00
C LEU A 195 7.65 3.39 17.46
N GLN A 196 7.41 2.38 16.62
CA GLN A 196 6.60 1.22 17.00
C GLN A 196 7.33 0.36 18.03
N ALA A 197 8.63 0.11 17.84
CA ALA A 197 9.46 -0.61 18.79
C ALA A 197 9.39 0.03 20.19
N VAL A 198 9.57 1.35 20.28
CA VAL A 198 9.46 2.11 21.53
C VAL A 198 8.07 1.96 22.16
N ARG A 199 6.99 1.99 21.37
CA ARG A 199 5.63 1.77 21.90
C ARG A 199 5.47 0.38 22.51
N PHE A 200 5.98 -0.66 21.88
CA PHE A 200 5.94 -2.01 22.44
C PHE A 200 6.79 -2.11 23.72
N GLN A 201 7.97 -1.50 23.76
CA GLN A 201 8.80 -1.45 24.96
C GLN A 201 8.13 -0.70 26.12
N LEU A 202 7.47 0.43 25.83
CA LEU A 202 6.68 1.18 26.83
C LEU A 202 5.47 0.39 27.36
N LEU A 203 5.06 -0.67 26.67
CA LEU A 203 4.05 -1.63 27.13
C LEU A 203 4.67 -2.90 27.76
N ASN A 204 5.97 -2.85 28.07
CA ASN A 204 6.79 -3.91 28.67
C ASN A 204 7.07 -5.11 27.75
N ALA A 205 7.12 -4.93 26.42
CA ALA A 205 7.77 -5.93 25.57
C ALA A 205 9.28 -5.98 25.88
N SER A 206 9.84 -7.17 25.99
CA SER A 206 11.29 -7.35 26.17
C SER A 206 12.03 -6.80 24.94
N PRO A 207 13.11 -6.02 25.10
CA PRO A 207 13.96 -5.61 23.97
C PRO A 207 14.51 -6.80 23.17
N ASN A 208 14.75 -7.93 23.82
CA ASN A 208 15.38 -9.10 23.21
C ASN A 208 14.49 -9.83 22.21
N VAL A 209 13.18 -9.57 22.21
CA VAL A 209 12.25 -10.16 21.24
C VAL A 209 11.96 -9.21 20.07
N ILE A 210 12.53 -7.99 20.07
CA ILE A 210 12.25 -6.98 19.06
C ILE A 210 13.35 -7.00 17.99
N HIS A 211 12.98 -7.38 16.77
CA HIS A 211 13.90 -7.45 15.63
C HIS A 211 13.36 -6.73 14.40
N PHE A 212 14.16 -5.91 13.74
CA PHE A 212 13.72 -5.17 12.55
C PHE A 212 13.92 -6.00 11.27
N ALA A 213 12.89 -6.08 10.42
CA ALA A 213 12.94 -6.79 9.14
C ALA A 213 12.33 -6.00 7.95
N GLY A 214 12.11 -4.69 8.13
CA GLY A 214 11.45 -3.83 7.14
C GLY A 214 9.92 -3.90 7.15
N ASP A 215 9.27 -3.07 6.32
CA ASP A 215 7.82 -3.05 6.17
C ASP A 215 7.38 -4.03 5.08
N LEU A 216 6.52 -4.98 5.42
CA LEU A 216 5.97 -5.95 4.47
C LEU A 216 5.15 -5.29 3.33
N LYS A 217 4.77 -4.02 3.44
CA LYS A 217 4.18 -3.26 2.32
C LYS A 217 5.17 -3.00 1.17
N TYR A 218 6.47 -3.10 1.45
CA TYR A 218 7.52 -3.10 0.43
C TYR A 218 7.77 -4.49 -0.17
N ALA A 219 7.24 -5.56 0.43
CA ALA A 219 7.36 -6.91 -0.09
C ALA A 219 6.45 -7.09 -1.31
N VAL A 220 6.82 -6.42 -2.40
CA VAL A 220 6.27 -6.67 -3.73
C VAL A 220 6.91 -7.99 -4.16
N GLY A 221 6.17 -9.09 -4.02
CA GLY A 221 6.65 -10.43 -4.37
C GLY A 221 7.13 -10.53 -5.84
N ASP A 222 7.70 -11.67 -6.21
CA ASP A 222 8.39 -11.86 -7.48
C ASP A 222 7.59 -11.36 -8.71
N PHE A 223 8.24 -10.54 -9.54
CA PHE A 223 7.70 -10.02 -10.81
C PHE A 223 7.66 -11.07 -11.93
N ASN A 224 8.12 -12.29 -11.66
CA ASN A 224 8.12 -13.39 -12.62
C ASN A 224 6.70 -13.95 -12.74
N VAL A 225 5.98 -13.48 -13.75
CA VAL A 225 4.69 -14.05 -14.14
C VAL A 225 4.96 -15.39 -14.80
N LEU A 226 4.74 -16.48 -14.07
CA LEU A 226 4.75 -17.84 -14.62
C LEU A 226 3.32 -18.22 -15.04
N GLY A 227 3.17 -18.87 -16.21
CA GLY A 227 1.90 -19.44 -16.67
C GLY A 227 1.15 -18.64 -17.76
N LYS A 228 -0.17 -18.83 -17.86
CA LYS A 228 -1.04 -18.30 -18.96
C LYS A 228 -1.00 -16.78 -19.14
N ASP A 229 -0.67 -16.03 -18.10
CA ASP A 229 -0.56 -14.57 -18.19
C ASP A 229 0.76 -14.14 -18.86
N ALA A 230 1.83 -14.94 -18.83
CA ALA A 230 3.08 -14.64 -19.54
C ALA A 230 2.87 -14.47 -21.06
N MET A 231 1.96 -15.26 -21.66
CA MET A 231 1.64 -15.13 -23.09
C MET A 231 0.90 -13.82 -23.41
N LYS A 232 -0.03 -13.40 -22.56
CA LYS A 232 -0.75 -12.11 -22.72
C LYS A 232 0.19 -10.91 -22.56
N ILE A 233 1.18 -11.05 -21.68
CA ILE A 233 2.23 -10.06 -21.45
C ILE A 233 3.13 -9.94 -22.66
N ASN A 234 3.56 -11.06 -23.22
CA ASN A 234 4.38 -11.08 -24.43
C ASN A 234 3.66 -10.43 -25.62
N ASP A 235 2.36 -10.68 -25.81
CA ASP A 235 1.58 -10.02 -26.87
C ASP A 235 1.52 -8.49 -26.68
N LEU A 236 1.22 -8.02 -25.46
CA LEU A 236 1.21 -6.59 -25.18
C LEU A 236 2.61 -5.96 -25.31
N GLN A 237 3.65 -6.68 -24.91
CA GLN A 237 5.04 -6.27 -25.08
C GLN A 237 5.38 -6.10 -26.56
N LEU A 238 4.99 -7.06 -27.41
CA LEU A 238 5.19 -6.98 -28.85
C LEU A 238 4.48 -5.77 -29.45
N GLN A 239 3.24 -5.50 -29.04
CA GLN A 239 2.47 -4.34 -29.52
C GLN A 239 3.07 -2.99 -29.09
N LEU A 240 3.74 -2.95 -27.93
CA LEU A 240 4.42 -1.74 -27.41
C LEU A 240 5.92 -1.69 -27.77
N THR A 241 6.43 -2.68 -28.49
CA THR A 241 7.86 -2.77 -28.85
C THR A 241 8.27 -1.54 -29.67
N ASN A 242 9.41 -0.94 -29.32
CA ASN A 242 9.99 0.26 -29.94
C ASN A 242 9.19 1.56 -29.79
N ARG A 243 8.13 1.60 -28.98
CA ARG A 243 7.39 2.83 -28.68
C ARG A 243 7.75 3.33 -27.27
N PRO A 244 7.96 4.64 -27.07
CA PRO A 244 8.08 5.17 -25.72
C PRO A 244 6.72 5.06 -25.03
N VAL A 245 6.73 4.58 -23.78
CA VAL A 245 5.52 4.37 -22.98
C VAL A 245 5.67 5.04 -21.63
N TRP A 246 4.62 5.68 -21.16
CA TRP A 246 4.47 6.10 -19.76
C TRP A 246 3.10 5.68 -19.22
N ILE A 247 3.03 5.43 -17.91
CA ILE A 247 1.80 4.98 -17.26
C ILE A 247 1.27 6.01 -16.28
N ALA A 248 -0.05 6.21 -16.31
CA ALA A 248 -0.81 6.95 -15.32
C ALA A 248 -1.74 5.95 -14.61
N ALA A 249 -1.40 5.59 -13.38
CA ALA A 249 -2.01 4.48 -12.65
C ALA A 249 -2.92 4.93 -11.51
N SER A 250 -4.04 4.23 -11.30
CA SER A 250 -5.03 4.53 -10.25
C SER A 250 -5.57 5.96 -10.30
N ILE A 251 -5.81 6.46 -11.51
CA ILE A 251 -6.31 7.82 -11.78
C ILE A 251 -7.79 7.93 -11.37
N HIS A 252 -8.10 8.89 -10.51
CA HIS A 252 -9.47 9.22 -10.12
C HIS A 252 -10.13 10.17 -11.12
N GLU A 253 -11.46 10.25 -11.06
CA GLU A 253 -12.22 11.21 -11.85
C GLU A 253 -11.77 12.65 -11.56
N GLY A 254 -11.52 13.41 -12.62
CA GLY A 254 -10.94 14.75 -12.59
C GLY A 254 -9.41 14.80 -12.70
N GLU A 255 -8.69 13.73 -12.33
CA GLU A 255 -7.22 13.65 -12.48
C GLU A 255 -6.82 13.33 -13.93
N GLU A 256 -7.67 12.61 -14.68
CA GLU A 256 -7.40 12.25 -16.08
C GLU A 256 -7.14 13.47 -16.96
N LYS A 257 -7.80 14.61 -16.67
CA LYS A 257 -7.60 15.86 -17.42
C LYS A 257 -6.17 16.35 -17.36
N VAL A 258 -5.51 16.19 -16.20
CA VAL A 258 -4.10 16.57 -16.03
C VAL A 258 -3.21 15.64 -16.84
N MET A 259 -3.46 14.33 -16.77
CA MET A 259 -2.68 13.33 -17.52
C MET A 259 -2.79 13.54 -19.02
N LEU A 260 -4.01 13.82 -19.51
CA LEU A 260 -4.28 14.08 -20.91
C LEU A 260 -3.64 15.36 -21.41
N TRP A 261 -3.65 16.42 -20.60
CA TRP A 261 -2.97 17.67 -20.96
C TRP A 261 -1.46 17.43 -21.11
N VAL A 262 -0.83 16.77 -20.13
CA VAL A 262 0.60 16.40 -20.21
C VAL A 262 0.87 15.53 -21.43
N HIS A 263 0.03 14.54 -21.71
CA HIS A 263 0.21 13.67 -22.86
C HIS A 263 0.17 14.42 -24.19
N LYS A 264 -0.78 15.35 -24.36
CA LYS A 264 -0.91 16.17 -25.57
C LYS A 264 0.34 17.02 -25.82
N GLU A 265 0.92 17.59 -24.77
CA GLU A 265 2.18 18.34 -24.87
C GLU A 265 3.36 17.40 -25.22
N LEU A 266 3.44 16.23 -24.60
CA LEU A 266 4.54 15.29 -24.84
C LEU A 266 4.53 14.68 -26.25
N ILE A 267 3.35 14.41 -26.81
CA ILE A 267 3.23 13.89 -28.18
C ILE A 267 3.82 14.86 -29.22
N MET A 268 3.83 16.17 -28.96
CA MET A 268 4.45 17.14 -29.87
C MET A 268 5.96 16.91 -30.04
N SER A 269 6.64 16.41 -29.00
CA SER A 269 8.08 16.08 -29.05
C SER A 269 8.34 14.59 -29.30
N TYR A 270 7.40 13.72 -28.95
CA TYR A 270 7.50 12.27 -29.10
C TYR A 270 6.21 11.72 -29.76
N PRO A 271 6.08 11.80 -31.09
CA PRO A 271 4.84 11.43 -31.78
C PRO A 271 4.39 9.99 -31.54
N ASP A 272 5.33 9.07 -31.36
CA ASP A 272 5.06 7.64 -31.13
C ASP A 272 4.75 7.29 -29.66
N LEU A 273 4.70 8.28 -28.76
CA LEU A 273 4.47 8.09 -27.33
C LEU A 273 3.07 7.51 -27.05
N VAL A 274 3.04 6.44 -26.25
CA VAL A 274 1.80 5.84 -25.74
C VAL A 274 1.63 6.16 -24.26
N MET A 275 0.43 6.62 -23.89
CA MET A 275 0.01 6.68 -22.49
C MET A 275 -0.84 5.45 -22.14
N ILE A 276 -0.38 4.67 -21.16
CA ILE A 276 -1.21 3.66 -20.51
C ILE A 276 -1.97 4.34 -19.37
N LEU A 277 -3.29 4.42 -19.47
CA LEU A 277 -4.15 5.10 -18.50
C LEU A 277 -5.00 4.09 -17.72
N VAL A 278 -4.64 3.87 -16.46
CA VAL A 278 -5.38 2.95 -15.57
C VAL A 278 -6.28 3.75 -14.65
N THR A 279 -7.59 3.59 -14.81
CA THR A 279 -8.57 4.27 -13.96
C THR A 279 -8.69 3.58 -12.62
N ARG A 280 -8.98 4.34 -11.55
CA ARG A 280 -9.26 3.76 -10.22
C ARG A 280 -10.57 2.98 -10.23
N HIS A 281 -11.56 3.47 -10.99
CA HIS A 281 -12.89 2.87 -11.12
C HIS A 281 -13.10 2.43 -12.58
N PRO A 282 -13.12 1.11 -12.85
CA PRO A 282 -13.32 0.49 -14.17
C PRO A 282 -14.51 1.05 -14.95
N GLN A 283 -15.61 1.28 -14.23
CA GLN A 283 -16.89 1.75 -14.79
C GLN A 283 -16.76 3.09 -15.53
N HIS A 284 -15.72 3.88 -15.23
CA HIS A 284 -15.45 5.15 -15.91
C HIS A 284 -14.60 5.02 -17.17
N GLY A 285 -13.89 3.90 -17.37
CA GLY A 285 -12.92 3.76 -18.45
C GLY A 285 -13.55 3.78 -19.84
N GLN A 286 -14.70 3.11 -20.05
CA GLN A 286 -15.43 3.17 -21.32
C GLN A 286 -15.90 4.59 -21.66
N ARG A 287 -16.46 5.30 -20.68
CA ARG A 287 -16.91 6.69 -20.85
C ARG A 287 -15.74 7.61 -21.19
N LEU A 288 -14.61 7.41 -20.52
CA LEU A 288 -13.38 8.14 -20.79
C LEU A 288 -12.87 7.89 -22.22
N ALA A 289 -12.77 6.63 -22.65
CA ALA A 289 -12.33 6.30 -24.00
C ALA A 289 -13.21 6.95 -25.09
N LEU A 290 -14.53 6.94 -24.90
CA LEU A 290 -15.47 7.63 -25.80
C LEU A 290 -15.23 9.15 -25.84
N ALA A 291 -15.00 9.77 -24.68
CA ALA A 291 -14.72 11.20 -24.60
C ALA A 291 -13.40 11.57 -25.29
N LEU A 292 -12.38 10.71 -25.19
CA LEU A 292 -11.08 10.91 -25.82
C LEU A 292 -11.13 10.74 -27.35
N ASN A 293 -11.84 9.72 -27.84
CA ASN A 293 -12.07 9.54 -29.28
C ASN A 293 -12.78 10.76 -29.89
N LYS A 294 -13.75 11.36 -29.18
CA LYS A 294 -14.41 12.61 -29.61
C LYS A 294 -13.48 13.83 -29.66
N GLN A 295 -12.37 13.80 -28.92
CA GLN A 295 -11.35 14.85 -28.95
C GLN A 295 -10.27 14.60 -30.02
N GLY A 296 -10.45 13.59 -30.88
CA GLY A 296 -9.51 13.25 -31.95
C GLY A 296 -8.30 12.42 -31.51
N LEU A 297 -8.30 11.88 -30.28
CA LEU A 297 -7.26 10.96 -29.83
C LEU A 297 -7.65 9.52 -30.20
N ASN A 298 -6.69 8.75 -30.72
CA ASN A 298 -6.90 7.33 -30.97
C ASN A 298 -6.76 6.54 -29.66
N VAL A 299 -7.86 5.96 -29.19
CA VAL A 299 -7.91 5.23 -27.93
C VAL A 299 -8.25 3.77 -28.13
N SER A 300 -7.40 2.89 -27.60
CA SER A 300 -7.64 1.45 -27.49
C SER A 300 -8.07 1.11 -26.05
N LEU A 301 -9.02 0.19 -25.89
CA LEU A 301 -9.59 -0.18 -24.60
C LEU A 301 -9.26 -1.63 -24.22
N ARG A 302 -8.79 -1.83 -22.98
CA ARG A 302 -8.42 -3.16 -22.47
C ARG A 302 -9.60 -4.13 -22.44
N SER A 303 -10.76 -3.70 -21.92
CA SER A 303 -11.94 -4.56 -21.76
C SER A 303 -12.46 -5.12 -23.09
N ARG A 304 -12.25 -4.40 -24.20
CA ARG A 304 -12.61 -4.82 -25.56
C ARG A 304 -11.55 -5.67 -26.25
N ARG A 305 -10.37 -5.83 -25.61
CA ARG A 305 -9.19 -6.47 -26.21
C ARG A 305 -8.77 -5.80 -27.52
N ASP A 306 -8.91 -4.48 -27.58
CA ASP A 306 -8.44 -3.72 -28.73
C ASP A 306 -6.92 -3.87 -28.86
N LYS A 307 -6.43 -4.10 -30.08
CA LYS A 307 -4.99 -4.09 -30.35
C LYS A 307 -4.47 -2.66 -30.25
N ILE A 308 -3.25 -2.51 -29.73
CA ILE A 308 -2.52 -1.24 -29.78
C ILE A 308 -1.87 -1.16 -31.16
N SER A 309 -2.42 -0.33 -32.04
CA SER A 309 -1.84 -0.07 -33.37
C SER A 309 -0.79 1.04 -33.29
N SER A 310 -0.06 1.28 -34.39
CA SER A 310 0.86 2.42 -34.51
C SER A 310 0.17 3.77 -34.30
N SER A 311 -1.13 3.87 -34.64
CA SER A 311 -1.91 5.09 -34.49
C SER A 311 -2.46 5.30 -33.09
N THR A 312 -2.45 4.30 -32.21
CA THR A 312 -2.95 4.41 -30.83
C THR A 312 -2.08 5.37 -30.03
N SER A 313 -2.69 6.40 -29.44
CA SER A 313 -2.01 7.34 -28.53
C SER A 313 -2.27 6.98 -27.06
N VAL A 314 -3.51 6.59 -26.75
CA VAL A 314 -3.92 6.26 -25.37
C VAL A 314 -4.43 4.84 -25.28
N TYR A 315 -3.90 4.06 -24.34
CA TYR A 315 -4.41 2.75 -23.99
C TYR A 315 -5.11 2.81 -22.64
N VAL A 316 -6.44 2.74 -22.62
CA VAL A 316 -7.23 2.80 -21.40
C VAL A 316 -7.40 1.41 -20.83
N VAL A 317 -6.96 1.24 -19.59
CA VAL A 317 -7.11 0.00 -18.84
C VAL A 317 -8.27 0.14 -17.87
N ASP A 318 -9.43 -0.30 -18.34
CA ASP A 318 -10.73 -0.21 -17.68
C ASP A 318 -11.20 -1.56 -17.09
N THR A 319 -10.32 -2.55 -17.08
CA THR A 319 -10.54 -3.83 -16.39
C THR A 319 -10.03 -3.81 -14.96
N LEU A 320 -9.08 -2.90 -14.65
CA LEU A 320 -8.39 -2.80 -13.37
C LEU A 320 -9.21 -2.01 -12.35
N GLY A 321 -9.97 -2.71 -11.52
CA GLY A 321 -10.69 -2.11 -10.40
C GLY A 321 -10.06 -2.39 -9.07
N PHE A 322 -9.45 -1.38 -8.45
CA PHE A 322 -9.40 -1.40 -7.00
C PHE A 322 -10.76 -0.90 -6.46
N SER A 323 -11.74 -1.79 -6.42
CA SER A 323 -12.96 -1.51 -5.69
C SER A 323 -12.65 -1.52 -4.18
N THR A 324 -12.58 -0.33 -3.61
CA THR A 324 -12.95 -0.12 -2.21
C THR A 324 -14.45 -0.39 -2.10
N GLY A 325 -14.80 -1.59 -1.62
CA GLY A 325 -16.15 -1.93 -1.18
C GLY A 325 -17.09 -2.42 -2.30
N ILE A 326 -17.50 -3.68 -2.16
CA ILE A 326 -18.53 -4.38 -2.97
C ILE A 326 -17.98 -5.00 -4.28
N PHE A 327 -17.75 -6.31 -4.17
CA PHE A 327 -17.85 -7.39 -5.16
C PHE A 327 -17.52 -7.10 -6.64
N SER A 328 -16.39 -7.64 -7.10
CA SER A 328 -16.39 -8.56 -8.25
C SER A 328 -15.28 -9.61 -8.08
N VAL A 329 -15.62 -10.86 -8.38
CA VAL A 329 -15.03 -12.10 -7.84
C VAL A 329 -14.02 -12.70 -8.82
N SER A 330 -13.17 -11.88 -9.42
CA SER A 330 -12.22 -12.33 -10.47
C SER A 330 -10.80 -11.77 -10.30
N ASP A 331 -10.51 -11.22 -9.13
CA ASP A 331 -9.43 -10.24 -8.97
C ASP A 331 -8.22 -10.70 -8.15
N GLY A 332 -8.02 -12.01 -8.00
CA GLY A 332 -6.70 -12.58 -7.67
C GLY A 332 -5.68 -12.37 -8.80
N VAL A 333 -6.16 -12.28 -10.05
CA VAL A 333 -5.39 -11.96 -11.26
C VAL A 333 -5.13 -10.44 -11.37
N LEU A 334 -5.90 -9.60 -10.67
CA LEU A 334 -6.02 -8.16 -10.93
C LEU A 334 -4.90 -7.30 -10.36
N LYS A 335 -4.21 -7.74 -9.30
CA LYS A 335 -2.96 -7.09 -8.84
C LYS A 335 -1.76 -7.44 -9.73
N SER A 336 -1.82 -8.53 -10.49
CA SER A 336 -0.71 -8.96 -11.36
C SER A 336 -0.61 -8.09 -12.61
N GLU A 337 -1.76 -7.66 -13.16
CA GLU A 337 -1.78 -6.92 -14.42
C GLU A 337 -1.23 -5.49 -14.24
N LEU A 338 -1.54 -4.76 -13.16
CA LEU A 338 -0.92 -3.44 -12.93
C LEU A 338 0.60 -3.53 -12.71
N ARG A 339 1.06 -4.53 -11.94
CA ARG A 339 2.49 -4.80 -11.72
C ARG A 339 3.22 -5.10 -13.03
N THR A 340 2.56 -5.86 -13.90
CA THR A 340 3.03 -6.13 -15.24
C THR A 340 3.12 -4.86 -16.06
N LEU A 341 2.08 -4.01 -16.05
CA LEU A 341 2.06 -2.79 -16.84
C LEU A 341 3.20 -1.84 -16.48
N TYR A 342 3.60 -1.79 -15.20
CA TYR A 342 4.78 -1.03 -14.79
C TYR A 342 6.07 -1.50 -15.47
N ARG A 343 6.19 -2.78 -15.85
CA ARG A 343 7.39 -3.29 -16.55
C ARG A 343 7.57 -2.72 -17.95
N PHE A 344 6.50 -2.23 -18.59
CA PHE A 344 6.56 -1.67 -19.94
C PHE A 344 7.03 -0.22 -19.98
N THR A 345 7.27 0.40 -18.83
CA THR A 345 7.65 1.81 -18.77
C THR A 345 8.73 2.07 -17.73
N LYS A 346 9.44 3.18 -17.92
CA LYS A 346 10.36 3.74 -16.93
C LYS A 346 9.72 4.84 -16.09
N ILE A 347 8.52 5.32 -16.43
CA ILE A 347 7.88 6.46 -15.77
C ILE A 347 6.45 6.08 -15.38
N ALA A 348 6.15 6.17 -14.09
CA ALA A 348 4.83 5.88 -13.53
C ALA A 348 4.29 7.05 -12.72
N VAL A 349 3.18 7.63 -13.18
CA VAL A 349 2.39 8.61 -12.43
C VAL A 349 1.33 7.89 -11.61
N ILE A 350 1.33 8.08 -10.29
CA ILE A 350 0.37 7.44 -9.37
C ILE A 350 -0.69 8.47 -8.97
N GLY A 351 -1.93 8.21 -9.38
CA GLY A 351 -3.11 9.01 -9.07
C GLY A 351 -3.55 8.91 -7.61
N GLY A 352 -4.73 9.43 -7.33
CA GLY A 352 -5.19 9.63 -5.96
C GLY A 352 -4.41 10.73 -5.24
N SER A 353 -3.67 11.56 -5.97
CA SER A 353 -2.63 12.41 -5.41
C SER A 353 -2.66 13.86 -5.90
N PHE A 354 -3.40 14.16 -6.97
CA PHE A 354 -3.42 15.48 -7.61
C PHE A 354 -4.59 16.35 -7.15
N LEU A 355 -5.71 15.76 -6.72
CA LEU A 355 -6.88 16.51 -6.25
C LEU A 355 -6.95 16.59 -4.72
N PRO A 356 -7.42 17.73 -4.15
CA PRO A 356 -7.70 17.83 -2.72
C PRO A 356 -8.74 16.81 -2.27
N GLY A 357 -8.51 16.19 -1.11
CA GLY A 357 -9.41 15.17 -0.55
C GLY A 357 -9.01 13.72 -0.87
N LEU A 358 -8.05 13.52 -1.78
CA LEU A 358 -7.44 12.21 -2.04
C LEU A 358 -6.22 11.98 -1.12
N ALA A 359 -5.81 10.72 -0.94
CA ALA A 359 -4.82 10.31 0.07
C ALA A 359 -3.64 9.50 -0.50
N GLY A 360 -3.44 9.52 -1.81
CA GLY A 360 -2.46 8.74 -2.55
C GLY A 360 -2.85 7.27 -2.73
N HIS A 361 -2.13 6.59 -3.62
CA HIS A 361 -2.20 5.14 -3.80
C HIS A 361 -0.80 4.51 -3.65
N ASN A 362 -0.76 3.18 -3.70
CA ASN A 362 0.48 2.44 -3.49
C ASN A 362 1.52 2.74 -4.57
N VAL A 363 2.69 3.20 -4.13
CA VAL A 363 3.84 3.52 -4.99
C VAL A 363 4.88 2.39 -5.03
N SER A 364 4.80 1.42 -4.11
CA SER A 364 5.83 0.37 -3.98
C SER A 364 5.92 -0.52 -5.21
N GLU A 365 4.79 -0.84 -5.84
CA GLU A 365 4.76 -1.71 -7.02
C GLU A 365 5.46 -1.08 -8.23
N ALA A 366 5.25 0.21 -8.46
CA ALA A 366 5.91 0.94 -9.53
C ALA A 366 7.42 1.10 -9.26
N ALA A 367 7.79 1.46 -8.03
CA ALA A 367 9.18 1.59 -7.64
C ALA A 367 9.93 0.24 -7.77
N ALA A 368 9.31 -0.85 -7.33
CA ALA A 368 9.90 -2.18 -7.41
C ALA A 368 10.01 -2.71 -8.85
N ALA A 369 9.18 -2.23 -9.78
CA ALA A 369 9.33 -2.49 -11.21
C ALA A 369 10.46 -1.66 -11.89
N GLY A 370 11.12 -0.79 -11.12
CA GLY A 370 12.20 0.08 -11.63
C GLY A 370 11.69 1.37 -12.30
N CYS A 371 10.44 1.77 -12.05
CA CYS A 371 9.91 3.03 -12.55
C CYS A 371 10.38 4.22 -11.71
N ALA A 372 10.66 5.34 -12.37
CA ALA A 372 10.61 6.65 -11.75
C ALA A 372 9.15 6.96 -11.38
N VAL A 373 8.90 7.19 -10.09
CA VAL A 373 7.54 7.38 -9.57
C VAL A 373 7.25 8.86 -9.41
N LEU A 374 6.13 9.30 -10.00
CA LEU A 374 5.61 10.66 -9.96
C LEU A 374 4.27 10.68 -9.22
N THR A 375 4.10 11.60 -8.29
CA THR A 375 2.84 11.79 -7.55
C THR A 375 2.49 13.27 -7.45
N GLY A 376 1.20 13.58 -7.31
CA GLY A 376 0.74 14.89 -6.86
C GLY A 376 1.06 15.14 -5.37
N PRO A 377 0.67 16.31 -4.83
CA PRO A 377 1.02 16.72 -3.47
C PRO A 377 0.24 15.96 -2.37
N HIS A 378 -0.87 15.29 -2.72
CA HIS A 378 -1.79 14.68 -1.76
C HIS A 378 -1.54 13.18 -1.58
N VAL A 379 -0.43 12.82 -0.92
CA VAL A 379 0.05 11.43 -0.82
C VAL A 379 -0.31 10.71 0.50
N GLY A 380 -1.03 11.40 1.39
CA GLY A 380 -1.62 10.84 2.62
C GLY A 380 -0.72 9.84 3.37
N HIS A 381 -1.18 8.59 3.47
CA HIS A 381 -0.51 7.52 4.20
C HIS A 381 0.82 7.05 3.57
N PHE A 382 1.07 7.39 2.30
CA PHE A 382 2.28 7.02 1.57
C PHE A 382 3.39 8.07 1.67
N SER A 383 3.15 9.21 2.32
CA SER A 383 4.14 10.28 2.55
C SER A 383 5.46 9.77 3.12
N HIS A 384 5.42 8.92 4.14
CA HIS A 384 6.62 8.36 4.76
C HIS A 384 7.37 7.39 3.83
N MET A 385 6.64 6.63 3.02
CA MET A 385 7.22 5.74 2.00
C MET A 385 7.95 6.56 0.94
N LEU A 386 7.32 7.61 0.42
CA LEU A 386 7.92 8.52 -0.55
C LEU A 386 9.15 9.25 0.02
N ALA A 387 9.08 9.72 1.26
CA ALA A 387 10.22 10.36 1.93
C ALA A 387 11.41 9.40 2.04
N LYS A 388 11.17 8.14 2.46
CA LYS A 388 12.21 7.12 2.51
C LYS A 388 12.80 6.78 1.15
N MET A 389 11.95 6.65 0.13
CA MET A 389 12.41 6.39 -1.23
C MET A 389 13.22 7.57 -1.80
N SER A 390 12.81 8.81 -1.53
CA SER A 390 13.55 10.02 -1.92
C SER A 390 14.91 10.13 -1.21
N LEU A 391 15.01 9.66 0.03
CA LEU A 391 16.31 9.58 0.72
C LEU A 391 17.21 8.47 0.16
N ALA A 392 16.65 7.29 -0.14
CA ALA A 392 17.41 6.15 -0.65
C ALA A 392 17.80 6.30 -2.14
N ALA A 393 16.99 7.03 -2.89
CA ALA A 393 17.19 7.28 -4.31
C ALA A 393 16.67 8.68 -4.63
N SER A 394 17.49 9.69 -4.27
CA SER A 394 17.18 11.11 -4.46
C SER A 394 16.91 11.49 -5.92
N SER A 395 17.27 10.61 -6.85
CA SER A 395 17.01 10.70 -8.29
C SER A 395 15.75 9.97 -8.78
N SER A 396 15.07 9.13 -7.99
CA SER A 396 13.98 8.25 -8.47
C SER A 396 12.59 8.55 -7.89
N VAL A 397 12.50 9.34 -6.82
CA VAL A 397 11.22 9.78 -6.23
C VAL A 397 11.14 11.30 -6.20
N LEU A 398 10.31 11.85 -7.07
CA LEU A 398 10.07 13.28 -7.24
C LEU A 398 8.74 13.66 -6.59
N GLN A 399 8.80 14.47 -5.53
CA GLN A 399 7.61 15.04 -4.89
C GLN A 399 7.49 16.51 -5.29
N GLY A 400 6.53 16.84 -6.15
CA GLY A 400 6.40 18.17 -6.74
C GLY A 400 5.95 19.23 -5.72
N ILE A 401 6.83 20.18 -5.38
CA ILE A 401 6.47 21.47 -4.79
C ILE A 401 7.14 22.59 -5.60
N ALA A 402 6.57 22.94 -6.75
CA ALA A 402 6.89 24.21 -7.41
C ALA A 402 5.65 24.78 -8.09
N ARG A 403 5.26 26.00 -7.69
CA ARG A 403 4.00 26.62 -8.09
C ARG A 403 4.09 27.39 -9.44
N ASN A 404 5.28 27.58 -10.02
CA ASN A 404 5.53 28.12 -11.37
C ASN A 404 6.90 27.63 -11.89
N CYS A 405 6.99 27.18 -13.15
CA CYS A 405 8.25 26.70 -13.77
C CYS A 405 9.37 27.76 -13.86
N ASN A 406 9.06 29.05 -13.70
CA ASN A 406 10.03 30.13 -13.88
C ASN A 406 11.07 30.25 -12.76
N TYR A 407 10.88 29.58 -11.62
CA TYR A 407 11.77 29.72 -10.46
C TYR A 407 12.87 28.65 -10.39
N PHE A 408 12.78 27.61 -11.23
CA PHE A 408 13.76 26.52 -11.22
C PHE A 408 15.13 27.00 -11.73
N GLY A 409 15.14 27.81 -12.80
CA GLY A 409 16.37 28.41 -13.32
C GLY A 409 17.09 29.29 -12.30
N ASP A 410 16.35 30.16 -11.61
CA ASP A 410 16.91 31.09 -10.62
C ASP A 410 17.51 30.36 -9.40
N LEU A 411 16.89 29.25 -8.97
CA LEU A 411 17.32 28.48 -7.81
C LEU A 411 18.56 27.62 -8.13
N VAL A 412 18.62 27.07 -9.34
CA VAL A 412 19.80 26.35 -9.85
C VAL A 412 20.98 27.31 -10.06
N LEU A 413 20.71 28.51 -10.60
CA LEU A 413 21.72 29.55 -10.78
C LEU A 413 22.30 30.01 -9.42
N ALA A 414 21.44 30.25 -8.43
CA ALA A 414 21.87 30.63 -7.08
C ALA A 414 22.74 29.56 -6.39
N LEU A 415 22.42 28.28 -6.60
CA LEU A 415 23.21 27.16 -6.07
C LEU A 415 24.54 26.99 -6.83
N SER A 416 24.57 27.25 -8.15
CA SER A 416 25.79 27.15 -8.96
C SER A 416 26.86 28.17 -8.57
N PHE A 417 26.47 29.37 -8.14
CA PHE A 417 27.40 30.40 -7.65
C PHE A 417 28.01 30.10 -6.27
N ASN A 418 27.51 29.08 -5.55
CA ASN A 418 27.99 28.69 -4.23
C ASN A 418 29.01 27.54 -4.22
N LEU A 419 29.07 26.75 -5.29
CA LEU A 419 30.02 25.65 -5.43
C LEU A 419 31.51 26.07 -5.37
N PRO A 420 31.93 27.25 -5.86
CA PRO A 420 33.35 27.64 -5.82
C PRO A 420 33.82 28.26 -4.49
N CYS A 421 32.91 28.78 -3.66
CA CYS A 421 33.29 29.71 -2.57
C CYS A 421 33.48 29.07 -1.18
N GLY A 422 33.19 27.77 -1.02
CA GLY A 422 33.25 27.09 0.28
C GLY A 422 32.23 27.64 1.30
N VAL A 423 32.13 27.02 2.47
CA VAL A 423 31.16 27.41 3.53
C VAL A 423 31.76 28.32 4.62
N SER A 424 33.02 28.68 4.47
CA SER A 424 33.83 29.38 5.48
C SER A 424 33.67 30.91 5.48
N SER A 425 32.90 31.46 4.54
CA SER A 425 32.60 32.90 4.39
C SER A 425 31.09 33.13 4.43
N ALA A 426 30.65 34.34 4.76
CA ALA A 426 29.23 34.73 4.72
C ALA A 426 28.71 34.99 3.29
N MET A 427 29.62 35.20 2.32
CA MET A 427 29.25 35.50 0.93
C MET A 427 28.38 34.45 0.20
N PRO A 428 28.59 33.14 0.36
CA PRO A 428 27.76 32.09 -0.25
C PRO A 428 26.30 32.13 0.23
N TYR A 429 26.03 32.75 1.38
CA TYR A 429 24.68 32.87 1.93
C TYR A 429 23.98 34.15 1.48
N PHE A 430 24.72 35.14 0.95
CA PHE A 430 24.15 36.42 0.53
C PHE A 430 23.15 36.26 -0.62
N TYR A 431 23.55 35.60 -1.72
CA TYR A 431 22.68 35.43 -2.89
C TYR A 431 21.44 34.56 -2.61
N PRO A 432 21.53 33.41 -1.92
CA PRO A 432 20.35 32.63 -1.53
C PRO A 432 19.40 33.41 -0.61
N THR A 433 19.94 34.15 0.36
CA THR A 433 19.12 34.93 1.30
C THR A 433 18.45 36.11 0.60
N PHE A 434 19.19 36.83 -0.24
CA PHE A 434 18.67 37.93 -1.06
C PHE A 434 17.57 37.44 -2.01
N LEU A 435 17.81 36.35 -2.74
CA LEU A 435 16.82 35.77 -3.66
C LEU A 435 15.61 35.20 -2.91
N LEU A 436 15.79 34.61 -1.73
CA LEU A 436 14.68 34.17 -0.89
C LEU A 436 13.79 35.35 -0.46
N ILE A 437 14.39 36.45 -0.02
CA ILE A 437 13.67 37.69 0.33
C ILE A 437 12.94 38.25 -0.89
N LEU A 438 13.59 38.29 -2.04
CA LEU A 438 13.03 38.80 -3.30
C LEU A 438 11.87 37.92 -3.80
N LEU A 439 11.98 36.59 -3.67
CA LEU A 439 10.92 35.63 -3.99
C LEU A 439 9.71 35.77 -3.06
N ILE A 440 9.94 35.98 -1.76
CA ILE A 440 8.87 36.22 -0.78
C ILE A 440 8.17 37.56 -1.07
N TRP A 441 8.93 38.60 -1.38
CA TRP A 441 8.40 39.92 -1.72
C TRP A 441 7.57 39.89 -3.01
N ARG A 442 8.09 39.25 -4.07
CA ARG A 442 7.40 39.09 -5.36
C ARG A 442 6.14 38.24 -5.24
N LYS A 443 6.16 37.18 -4.41
CA LYS A 443 4.97 36.38 -4.06
C LYS A 443 3.89 37.26 -3.43
N ARG A 444 4.24 38.08 -2.44
CA ARG A 444 3.28 38.99 -1.79
C ARG A 444 2.71 40.01 -2.78
N GLN A 445 3.54 40.54 -3.68
CA GLN A 445 3.11 41.47 -4.72
C GLN A 445 2.16 40.83 -5.74
N ASP A 446 2.43 39.60 -6.16
CA ASP A 446 1.59 38.85 -7.10
C ASP A 446 0.28 38.38 -6.45
N GLU A 447 0.29 38.01 -5.17
CA GLU A 447 -0.91 37.73 -4.38
C GLU A 447 -1.77 39.00 -4.26
N ALA A 448 -1.17 40.16 -3.98
CA ALA A 448 -1.88 41.44 -3.94
C ALA A 448 -2.47 41.83 -5.31
N ARG A 449 -1.71 41.69 -6.40
CA ARG A 449 -2.19 41.93 -7.77
C ARG A 449 -3.28 40.94 -8.19
N CYS A 450 -3.19 39.67 -7.81
CA CYS A 450 -4.25 38.69 -8.06
C CYS A 450 -5.51 39.04 -7.25
N LEU A 451 -5.37 39.42 -5.98
CA LEU A 451 -6.51 39.83 -5.15
C LEU A 451 -7.23 41.04 -5.78
N GLN A 452 -6.46 42.01 -6.29
CA GLN A 452 -6.99 43.21 -6.94
C GLN A 452 -7.66 42.90 -8.29
N LYS A 453 -7.08 41.99 -9.09
CA LYS A 453 -7.59 41.61 -10.42
C LYS A 453 -8.82 40.69 -10.37
N TYR A 454 -8.99 39.93 -9.29
CA TYR A 454 -10.09 38.98 -9.14
C TYR A 454 -11.19 39.42 -8.14
N LYS A 455 -10.97 40.44 -7.29
CA LYS A 455 -12.05 41.08 -6.50
C LYS A 455 -13.16 41.63 -7.40
N ALA A 456 -12.82 42.23 -8.53
CA ALA A 456 -13.80 42.78 -9.48
C ALA A 456 -14.57 41.70 -10.28
N LYS A 457 -14.10 40.45 -10.30
CA LYS A 457 -14.72 39.34 -11.06
C LYS A 457 -15.57 38.39 -10.21
N MET A 458 -15.55 38.50 -8.88
CA MET A 458 -16.39 37.66 -8.00
C MET A 458 -17.84 38.16 -7.85
N LEU A 459 -18.23 39.27 -8.48
CA LEU A 459 -19.59 39.83 -8.42
C LEU A 459 -20.47 39.55 -9.65
N LYS A 460 -20.07 38.68 -10.59
CA LYS A 460 -20.96 38.25 -11.70
C LYS A 460 -20.92 36.74 -11.90
N PRO A 461 -22.08 36.05 -11.92
CA PRO A 461 -22.12 34.62 -12.19
C PRO A 461 -22.14 34.38 -13.70
N ARG A 462 -21.11 33.71 -14.25
CA ARG A 462 -21.26 32.71 -15.34
C ARG A 462 -19.95 32.04 -15.79
N SER A 463 -20.04 30.71 -15.88
CA SER A 463 -19.46 29.76 -16.84
C SER A 463 -18.13 30.10 -17.55
N HIS A 464 -17.03 29.58 -17.01
CA HIS A 464 -15.89 28.96 -17.70
C HIS A 464 -14.72 28.87 -16.71
N HIS A 465 -14.61 27.72 -16.03
CA HIS A 465 -13.47 27.46 -15.14
C HIS A 465 -12.22 27.14 -15.99
N LYS A 466 -11.37 28.15 -16.19
CA LYS A 466 -9.97 27.94 -16.60
C LYS A 466 -9.26 27.15 -15.49
N TYR A 467 -8.88 25.91 -15.78
CA TYR A 467 -8.00 25.10 -14.94
C TYR A 467 -6.68 25.84 -14.70
N LYS A 468 -6.31 26.05 -13.43
CA LYS A 468 -4.96 26.41 -12.98
C LYS A 468 -4.45 25.29 -12.04
N GLY A 469 -4.22 24.12 -12.61
CA GLY A 469 -3.54 23.00 -11.95
C GLY A 469 -2.03 23.14 -12.13
N LYS A 470 -1.27 22.88 -11.07
CA LYS A 470 0.21 22.93 -11.07
C LYS A 470 0.75 21.56 -11.40
N VAL A 471 1.58 21.49 -12.43
CA VAL A 471 2.35 20.31 -12.80
C VAL A 471 3.81 20.73 -12.84
N SER A 472 4.67 19.98 -12.14
CA SER A 472 6.12 20.20 -12.09
C SER A 472 6.80 18.98 -12.71
N LEU A 473 7.82 19.21 -13.54
CA LEU A 473 8.49 18.20 -14.36
C LEU A 473 9.99 18.45 -14.24
N ILE A 474 10.77 17.48 -13.77
CA ILE A 474 12.24 17.50 -13.78
C ILE A 474 12.71 16.10 -14.20
N VAL A 475 13.61 16.05 -15.17
CA VAL A 475 14.19 14.83 -15.77
C VAL A 475 15.66 14.73 -15.36
N SER A 476 16.14 13.54 -15.01
CA SER A 476 17.56 13.19 -15.06
C SER A 476 17.71 11.70 -15.39
N THR A 477 18.63 11.39 -16.30
CA THR A 477 18.89 10.07 -16.86
C THR A 477 19.93 9.31 -16.03
N TYR A 478 19.77 7.99 -15.90
CA TYR A 478 20.85 7.09 -15.50
C TYR A 478 21.69 6.76 -16.74
N THR A 479 22.96 7.14 -16.75
CA THR A 479 23.99 6.47 -17.55
C THR A 479 24.52 5.28 -16.75
N THR A 480 24.31 4.06 -17.23
CA THR A 480 24.95 2.87 -16.66
C THR A 480 26.43 2.91 -17.01
N SER A 481 27.29 3.20 -16.03
CA SER A 481 28.69 2.79 -16.08
C SER A 481 28.84 1.44 -15.38
N PRO A 482 29.47 0.42 -16.00
CA PRO A 482 29.69 -0.85 -15.36
C PRO A 482 30.94 -0.75 -14.47
N SER A 483 30.76 -0.54 -13.17
CA SER A 483 31.83 -0.81 -12.21
C SER A 483 31.37 -1.85 -11.19
N ASN A 484 31.79 -3.09 -11.43
CA ASN A 484 31.96 -4.12 -10.41
C ASN A 484 32.52 -3.51 -9.13
N LYS A 485 31.77 -3.64 -8.03
CA LYS A 485 32.30 -3.84 -6.67
C LYS A 485 31.12 -4.19 -5.74
N GLN A 486 31.11 -5.44 -5.29
CA GLN A 486 30.48 -5.85 -4.04
C GLN A 486 30.92 -4.91 -2.91
N PRO A 487 30.04 -4.68 -1.94
CA PRO A 487 30.49 -4.79 -0.56
C PRO A 487 29.56 -5.69 0.26
N ASP A 488 30.15 -6.80 0.68
CA ASP A 488 30.14 -7.40 2.02
C ASP A 488 28.96 -7.15 2.97
N ALA A 489 28.43 -8.30 3.40
CA ALA A 489 27.78 -8.66 4.66
C ALA A 489 27.64 -7.57 5.74
N PHE A 490 26.41 -7.40 6.25
CA PHE A 490 26.04 -7.59 7.66
C PHE A 490 24.52 -7.75 7.80
#